data_AF-A0A380IDB0-F1
#
_entry.id   AF-A0A380IDB0-F1
#
_cell.length_a   1.000
_cell.length_b   1.000
_cell.length_c   1.000
_cell.angle_alpha   90.00
_cell.angle_beta   90.00
_cell.angle_gamma   90.00
#
_symmetry.space_group_name_H-M   'P 1'
#
loop_
_entity.id
_entity.type
_entity.pdbx_description
1 polymer ?
#
loop_
_entity_poly.entity_id
_entity_poly.type
_entity_poly.pdbx_seq_one_letter_code
_entity_poly.pdbx_strand_id
1 'polypeptide(L)'
;MTELIDGFYPTALDAGIAPFSFWDYTLQELKDLVESYNRNFISSQKLRAMHGYKQAQMIASYVSLMLQSDGKEPEVWDFYPDIFSDVRERTEQLRAERELEEHKARMRAFAERTRGRFKSSE
;
A
#
# COMPACT_ATOMS: atom_id res chain seq x y z
N MET A 1 -37.26 -16.04 28.33
CA MET A 1 -36.49 -14.83 28.71
C MET A 1 -35.07 -15.21 29.08
N THR A 2 -34.88 -16.20 29.95
CA THR A 2 -33.57 -16.76 30.33
C THR A 2 -32.75 -17.26 29.13
N GLU A 3 -33.35 -18.04 28.22
CA GLU A 3 -32.62 -18.54 27.03
C GLU A 3 -32.16 -17.44 26.05
N LEU A 4 -32.90 -16.33 25.98
CA LEU A 4 -32.51 -15.19 25.13
C LEU A 4 -31.30 -14.46 25.73
N ILE A 5 -31.27 -14.33 27.05
CA ILE A 5 -30.15 -13.72 27.80
C ILE A 5 -28.93 -14.63 27.77
N ASP A 6 -29.12 -15.94 27.94
CA ASP A 6 -28.05 -16.95 27.92
C ASP A 6 -27.37 -17.03 26.55
N GLY A 7 -28.10 -16.81 25.45
CA GLY A 7 -27.53 -16.71 24.11
C GLY A 7 -26.86 -15.37 23.82
N PHE A 8 -27.39 -14.27 24.35
CA PHE A 8 -26.88 -12.92 24.06
C PHE A 8 -25.65 -12.55 24.88
N TYR A 9 -25.56 -13.06 26.12
CA TYR A 9 -24.47 -12.73 27.03
C TYR A 9 -23.08 -13.10 26.49
N PRO A 10 -22.83 -14.31 25.96
CA PRO A 10 -21.54 -14.63 25.33
C PRO A 10 -21.21 -13.71 24.14
N THR A 11 -22.19 -13.41 23.30
CA THR A 11 -22.00 -12.53 22.13
C THR A 11 -21.63 -11.10 22.54
N ALA A 12 -22.23 -10.60 23.63
CA ALA A 12 -21.87 -9.32 24.21
C ALA A 12 -20.43 -9.31 24.75
N LEU A 13 -20.00 -10.38 25.41
CA LEU A 13 -18.63 -10.53 25.88
C LEU A 13 -17.62 -10.56 24.72
N ASP A 14 -17.92 -11.28 23.64
CA ASP A 14 -17.09 -11.33 22.43
C ASP A 14 -16.97 -9.95 21.74
N ALA A 15 -18.02 -9.13 21.85
CA ALA A 15 -18.01 -7.74 21.42
C ALA A 15 -17.25 -6.79 22.36
N GLY A 16 -16.71 -7.30 23.47
CA GLY A 16 -15.92 -6.54 24.45
C GLY A 16 -16.75 -5.82 25.50
N ILE A 17 -18.04 -6.14 25.65
CA ILE A 17 -18.91 -5.53 26.67
C ILE A 17 -18.53 -6.11 28.04
N ALA A 18 -18.31 -5.23 29.01
CA ALA A 18 -17.99 -5.65 30.37
C ALA A 18 -19.19 -6.38 31.02
N PRO A 19 -18.98 -7.48 31.77
CA PRO A 19 -20.03 -8.20 32.47
C PRO A 19 -20.94 -7.33 33.34
N PHE A 20 -20.37 -6.33 34.02
CA PHE A 20 -21.14 -5.40 34.85
C PHE A 20 -22.06 -4.53 34.00
N SER A 21 -21.53 -3.97 32.91
CA SER A 21 -22.30 -3.12 32.00
C SER A 21 -23.38 -3.87 31.24
N PHE A 22 -23.24 -5.19 31.03
CA PHE A 22 -24.27 -5.99 30.37
C PHE A 22 -25.63 -5.90 31.08
N TRP A 23 -25.62 -5.92 32.41
CA TRP A 23 -26.85 -5.85 33.22
C TRP A 23 -27.42 -4.43 33.32
N ASP A 24 -26.59 -3.42 33.04
CA ASP A 24 -27.00 -2.01 33.05
C ASP A 24 -27.62 -1.58 31.71
N TYR A 25 -27.24 -2.22 30.61
CA TYR A 25 -27.77 -1.90 29.29
C TYR A 25 -29.12 -2.55 29.01
N THR A 26 -29.94 -1.86 28.23
CA THR A 26 -31.13 -2.45 27.63
C THR A 26 -30.76 -3.44 26.53
N LEU A 27 -31.67 -4.38 26.23
CA LEU A 27 -31.46 -5.33 25.12
C LEU A 27 -31.23 -4.64 23.77
N GLN A 28 -31.81 -3.46 23.55
CA GLN A 28 -31.62 -2.70 22.31
C GLN A 28 -30.21 -2.10 22.24
N GLU A 29 -29.72 -1.51 23.33
CA GLU A 29 -28.35 -0.96 23.38
C GLU A 29 -27.30 -2.05 23.22
N LEU A 30 -27.51 -3.21 23.86
CA LEU A 30 -26.66 -4.38 23.69
C LEU A 30 -26.62 -4.84 22.23
N LYS A 31 -27.77 -4.87 21.56
CA LYS A 31 -27.86 -5.18 20.13
C LYS A 31 -27.08 -4.17 19.28
N ASP A 32 -27.26 -2.87 19.52
CA ASP A 32 -26.59 -1.82 18.74
C ASP A 32 -25.06 -1.88 18.91
N LEU A 33 -24.58 -2.17 20.13
CA LEU A 33 -23.16 -2.36 20.44
C LEU A 33 -22.57 -3.57 19.71
N VAL A 34 -23.24 -4.73 19.79
CA VAL A 34 -22.82 -5.95 19.09
C VAL A 34 -22.81 -5.75 17.58
N GLU A 35 -23.84 -5.11 17.01
CA GLU A 35 -23.90 -4.80 15.58
C GLU A 35 -22.77 -3.86 15.14
N SER A 36 -22.46 -2.85 15.95
CA SER A 36 -21.34 -1.95 15.70
C SER A 36 -20.00 -2.68 15.71
N TYR A 37 -19.79 -3.53 16.71
CA TYR A 37 -18.61 -4.39 16.79
C TYR A 37 -18.48 -5.26 15.53
N ASN A 38 -19.56 -5.92 15.11
CA ASN A 38 -19.56 -6.77 13.91
C ASN A 38 -19.23 -5.99 12.63
N ARG A 39 -19.76 -4.77 12.45
CA ARG A 39 -19.40 -3.91 11.29
C ARG A 39 -17.91 -3.58 11.27
N ASN A 40 -17.34 -3.23 12.42
CA ASN A 40 -15.92 -2.93 12.55
C ASN A 40 -15.06 -4.18 12.35
N PHE A 41 -15.45 -5.30 12.95
CA PHE A 41 -14.78 -6.58 12.80
C PHE A 41 -14.72 -7.01 11.34
N ILE A 42 -15.86 -7.03 10.63
CA ILE A 42 -15.91 -7.38 9.20
C ILE A 42 -15.06 -6.43 8.37
N SER A 43 -15.13 -5.12 8.64
CA SER A 43 -14.30 -4.12 7.94
C SER A 43 -12.81 -4.38 8.17
N SER A 44 -12.40 -4.74 9.40
CA SER A 44 -11.02 -5.07 9.73
C SER A 44 -10.54 -6.36 9.05
N GLN A 45 -11.40 -7.40 8.98
CA GLN A 45 -11.05 -8.64 8.29
C GLN A 45 -10.91 -8.43 6.79
N LYS A 46 -11.79 -7.63 6.17
CA LYS A 46 -11.68 -7.23 4.77
C LYS A 46 -10.37 -6.49 4.51
N LEU A 47 -10.04 -5.51 5.35
CA LEU A 47 -8.80 -4.75 5.24
C LEU A 47 -7.57 -5.67 5.35
N ARG A 48 -7.56 -6.57 6.33
CA ARG A 48 -6.49 -7.58 6.50
C ARG A 48 -6.34 -8.48 5.28
N ALA A 49 -7.46 -8.98 4.74
CA ALA A 49 -7.46 -9.82 3.55
C ALA A 49 -6.92 -9.06 2.32
N MET A 50 -7.33 -7.80 2.14
CA MET A 50 -6.83 -6.94 1.06
C MET A 50 -5.32 -6.68 1.19
N HIS A 51 -4.84 -6.36 2.39
CA HIS A 51 -3.41 -6.17 2.63
C HIS A 51 -2.61 -7.45 2.35
N GLY A 52 -3.07 -8.60 2.86
CA GLY A 52 -2.41 -9.88 2.62
C GLY A 52 -2.38 -10.26 1.14
N TYR A 53 -3.49 -10.05 0.43
CA TYR A 53 -3.56 -10.25 -1.01
C TYR A 53 -2.57 -9.35 -1.76
N LYS A 54 -2.51 -8.06 -1.39
CA LYS A 54 -1.60 -7.12 -2.05
C LYS A 54 -0.13 -7.45 -1.78
N GLN A 55 0.19 -7.84 -0.55
CA GLN A 55 1.53 -8.30 -0.19
C GLN A 55 1.93 -9.55 -0.98
N ALA A 56 1.02 -10.51 -1.14
CA ALA A 56 1.27 -11.69 -1.96
C ALA A 56 1.55 -11.32 -3.43
N GLN A 57 0.80 -10.37 -4.00
CA GLN A 57 1.08 -9.83 -5.34
C GLN A 57 2.47 -9.19 -5.41
N MET A 58 2.85 -8.37 -4.43
CA MET A 58 4.18 -7.76 -4.38
C MET A 58 5.29 -8.81 -4.40
N ILE A 59 5.17 -9.82 -3.53
CA ILE A 59 6.14 -10.92 -3.46
C ILE A 59 6.21 -11.64 -4.81
N ALA A 60 5.07 -11.95 -5.42
CA ALA A 60 5.03 -12.60 -6.73
C ALA A 60 5.71 -11.75 -7.82
N SER A 61 5.50 -10.43 -7.82
CA SER A 61 6.16 -9.50 -8.74
C SER A 61 7.68 -9.49 -8.56
N TYR A 62 8.17 -9.43 -7.32
CA TYR A 62 9.62 -9.48 -7.04
C TYR A 62 10.24 -10.84 -7.41
N VAL A 63 9.55 -11.95 -7.12
CA VAL A 63 10.02 -13.28 -7.52
C VAL A 63 10.04 -13.41 -9.04
N SER A 64 9.03 -12.90 -9.75
CA SER A 64 9.01 -12.86 -11.22
C SER A 64 10.19 -12.07 -11.78
N LEU A 65 10.52 -10.94 -11.17
CA LEU A 65 11.68 -10.13 -11.55
C LEU A 65 13.00 -10.89 -11.37
N MET A 66 13.16 -11.67 -10.30
CA MET A 66 14.37 -12.49 -10.10
C MET A 66 14.54 -13.59 -11.16
N LEU A 67 13.43 -14.06 -11.75
CA LEU A 67 13.45 -15.09 -12.78
C LEU A 67 13.61 -14.51 -14.20
N GLN A 68 13.37 -13.21 -14.39
CA GLN A 68 13.47 -12.52 -15.67
C GLN A 68 14.77 -11.72 -15.75
N SER A 69 15.49 -11.82 -16.87
CA SER A 69 16.78 -11.12 -17.06
C SER A 69 16.62 -9.60 -17.31
N ASP A 70 15.43 -9.16 -17.72
CA ASP A 70 15.12 -7.79 -18.07
C ASP A 70 13.70 -7.48 -17.59
N GLY A 71 13.62 -6.87 -16.41
CA GLY A 71 12.37 -6.47 -15.79
C GLY A 71 12.56 -5.18 -15.00
N LYS A 72 11.53 -4.34 -14.98
CA LYS A 72 11.52 -3.15 -14.16
C LYS A 72 11.15 -3.53 -12.73
N GLU A 73 11.90 -3.01 -11.76
CA GLU A 73 11.55 -3.17 -10.35
C GLU A 73 10.17 -2.53 -10.08
N PRO A 74 9.23 -3.27 -9.48
CA PRO A 74 7.91 -2.73 -9.19
C PRO A 74 8.01 -1.72 -8.04
N GLU A 75 7.29 -0.62 -8.17
CA GLU A 75 7.33 0.52 -7.25
C GLU A 75 6.11 0.53 -6.33
N VAL A 76 6.19 1.26 -5.22
CA VAL A 76 5.12 1.29 -4.21
C VAL A 76 3.79 1.80 -4.80
N TRP A 77 3.83 2.75 -5.73
CA TRP A 77 2.64 3.29 -6.41
C TRP A 77 2.02 2.33 -7.44
N ASP A 78 2.73 1.30 -7.90
CA ASP A 78 2.13 0.24 -8.73
C ASP A 78 1.15 -0.61 -7.91
N PHE A 79 1.37 -0.63 -6.58
CA PHE A 79 0.52 -1.33 -5.64
C PHE A 79 -0.54 -0.41 -5.01
N TYR A 80 -0.19 0.84 -4.72
CA TYR A 80 -1.07 1.81 -4.05
C TYR A 80 -1.12 3.14 -4.82
N PRO A 81 -1.75 3.17 -6.01
CA PRO A 81 -1.68 4.33 -6.90
C PRO A 81 -2.30 5.59 -6.28
N ASP A 82 -3.44 5.45 -5.61
CA ASP A 82 -4.20 6.59 -5.08
C ASP A 82 -3.52 7.23 -3.85
N ILE A 83 -2.72 6.46 -3.12
CA ILE A 83 -2.04 6.94 -1.89
C ILE A 83 -0.70 7.61 -2.24
N PHE A 84 -0.07 7.16 -3.33
CA PHE A 84 1.30 7.57 -3.70
C PHE A 84 1.38 8.32 -5.03
N SER A 85 0.27 8.89 -5.53
CA SER A 85 0.25 9.69 -6.77
C SER A 85 1.26 10.83 -6.74
N ASP A 86 1.29 11.59 -5.65
CA ASP A 86 2.16 12.76 -5.52
C ASP A 86 3.64 12.36 -5.42
N VAL A 87 3.90 11.22 -4.80
CA VAL A 87 5.25 10.65 -4.68
C VAL A 87 5.74 10.17 -6.03
N ARG A 88 4.86 9.54 -6.82
CA ARG A 88 5.15 9.10 -8.17
C ARG A 88 5.53 10.28 -9.06
N GLU A 89 4.72 11.34 -9.09
CA GLU A 89 4.99 12.51 -9.93
C GLU A 89 6.34 13.17 -9.61
N ARG A 90 6.63 13.38 -8.32
CA ARG A 90 7.93 13.95 -7.89
C ARG A 90 9.10 13.05 -8.28
N THR A 91 8.94 11.73 -8.12
CA THR A 91 10.02 10.78 -8.43
C THR A 91 10.27 10.70 -9.94
N GLU A 92 9.21 10.73 -10.75
CA GLU A 92 9.31 10.77 -12.21
C GLU A 92 9.97 12.07 -12.71
N GLN A 93 9.63 13.22 -12.12
CA GLN A 93 10.28 14.50 -12.42
C GLN A 93 11.78 14.47 -12.12
N LEU A 94 12.17 14.01 -10.92
CA LEU A 94 13.59 13.89 -10.53
C LEU A 94 14.37 12.92 -11.44
N ARG A 95 13.74 11.84 -11.91
CA ARG A 95 14.34 10.92 -12.88
C ARG A 95 14.57 11.62 -14.22
N ALA A 96 13.57 12.32 -14.73
CA ALA A 96 13.66 13.06 -15.99
C ALA A 96 14.76 14.15 -15.96
N GLU A 97 14.85 14.89 -14.85
CA GLU A 97 15.91 15.90 -14.67
C GLU A 97 17.30 15.27 -14.69
N ARG A 98 17.49 14.16 -13.97
CA ARG A 98 18.75 13.43 -13.93
C ARG A 98 19.15 12.91 -15.31
N GLU A 99 18.22 12.29 -16.04
CA GLU A 99 18.46 11.80 -17.40
C GLU A 99 18.87 12.94 -18.35
N LEU A 100 18.27 14.11 -18.20
CA LEU A 100 18.60 15.30 -18.98
C LEU A 100 20.00 15.83 -18.66
N GLU A 101 20.38 15.87 -17.38
CA GLU A 101 21.72 16.28 -16.95
C GLU A 101 22.80 15.33 -17.48
N GLU A 102 22.59 14.03 -17.37
CA GLU A 102 23.50 13.03 -17.92
C GLU A 102 23.60 13.15 -19.44
N HIS A 103 22.49 13.38 -20.13
CA HIS A 103 22.50 13.60 -21.59
C HIS A 103 23.32 14.84 -21.95
N LYS A 104 23.14 15.97 -21.26
CA LYS A 104 23.94 17.18 -21.45
C LYS A 104 25.43 16.91 -21.21
N ALA A 105 25.77 16.15 -20.17
CA ALA A 105 27.15 15.76 -19.89
C ALA A 105 27.76 14.90 -21.02
N ARG A 106 27.01 13.91 -21.53
CA ARG A 106 27.43 13.08 -22.67
C ARG A 106 27.68 13.92 -23.92
N MET A 107 26.82 14.90 -24.20
CA MET A 107 26.97 15.82 -25.33
C MET A 107 28.20 16.72 -25.20
N ARG A 108 28.46 17.26 -24.00
CA ARG A 108 29.68 18.04 -23.73
C ARG A 108 30.95 17.21 -23.96
N ALA A 109 31.00 16.00 -23.38
CA ALA A 109 32.14 15.09 -23.56
C ALA A 109 32.34 14.65 -25.02
N PHE A 110 31.25 14.54 -25.81
CA PHE A 110 31.35 14.29 -27.24
C PHE A 110 31.91 15.51 -28.01
N ALA A 111 31.45 16.71 -27.70
CA ALA A 111 31.93 17.95 -28.33
C ALA A 111 33.43 18.18 -28.05
N GLU A 112 33.89 17.92 -26.83
CA GLU A 112 35.31 18.01 -26.46
C GLU A 112 36.18 17.01 -27.23
N ARG A 113 35.75 15.75 -27.32
CA ARG A 113 36.44 14.72 -28.12
C ARG A 113 36.53 15.07 -29.60
N THR A 114 35.49 15.71 -30.13
CA THR A 114 35.40 16.04 -31.56
C THR A 114 36.19 17.32 -31.90
N ARG A 115 36.27 18.30 -30.98
CA ARG A 115 37.03 19.55 -31.17
C ARG A 115 38.52 19.34 -31.45
N GLY A 116 39.16 18.33 -30.85
CA GLY A 116 40.57 18.00 -31.10
C GLY A 116 40.83 17.34 -32.45
N ARG A 117 39.78 16.84 -33.11
CA ARG A 117 39.86 16.04 -34.35
C ARG A 117 39.82 16.89 -35.63
N PHE A 118 39.39 18.15 -35.51
CA PHE A 118 39.35 19.12 -36.61
C PHE A 118 40.48 20.16 -36.57
N LYS A 119 41.33 20.18 -35.53
CA LYS A 119 42.47 21.10 -35.41
C LYS A 119 43.80 20.53 -35.95
N SER A 120 43.81 19.28 -36.39
CA SER A 120 45.00 18.55 -36.86
C SER A 120 45.04 18.35 -38.39
N SER A 121 44.29 19.16 -39.15
CA SER A 121 44.23 19.10 -40.62
C SER A 121 44.72 20.38 -41.34
N GLU A 122 45.59 21.16 -40.71
CA GLU A 122 46.34 22.26 -41.38
C GLU A 122 47.84 21.95 -41.42
#